data_AF-A0A1E8D0Z9-F1
#
_entry.id   AF-A0A1E8D0Z9-F1
#
_cell.length_a   1.000
_cell.length_b   1.000
_cell.length_c   1.000
_cell.angle_alpha   90.00
_cell.angle_beta   90.00
_cell.angle_gamma   90.00
#
_symmetry.space_group_name_H-M   'P 1'
#
loop_
_entity.id
_entity.type
_entity.pdbx_description
1 polymer ?
#
loop_
_entity_poly.entity_id
_entity_poly.type
_entity_poly.pdbx_seq_one_letter_code
_entity_poly.pdbx_strand_id
1 'polypeptide(L)' 'MAETTTIRISRDTHARVTRLAAERHETIDETVSKAIRALRQDAMARDLATELTEDETAWLDADAG' A
#
# COMPACT_ATOMS: atom_id res chain seq x y z
N MET A 1 24.63 -1.03 -1.79
CA MET A 1 23.90 -1.93 -0.88
C MET A 1 22.67 -1.16 -0.42
N ALA A 2 21.48 -1.73 -0.53
CA ALA A 2 20.28 -1.06 -0.02
C ALA A 2 20.40 -0.88 1.50
N GLU A 3 19.88 0.23 2.02
CA GLU A 3 19.80 0.43 3.47
C GLU A 3 18.85 -0.62 4.06
N THR A 4 19.30 -1.32 5.11
CA THR A 4 18.53 -2.39 5.75
C THR A 4 18.15 -1.98 7.16
N THR A 5 16.94 -2.35 7.57
CA THR A 5 16.42 -2.06 8.91
C THR A 5 15.88 -3.35 9.53
N THR A 6 16.30 -3.64 10.76
CA THR A 6 15.82 -4.82 11.49
C THR A 6 14.54 -4.50 12.25
N ILE A 7 13.48 -5.26 12.00
CA ILE A 7 12.20 -5.15 12.72
C ILE A 7 11.93 -6.43 13.54
N ARG A 8 11.33 -6.28 14.72
CA ARG A 8 10.87 -7.43 15.53
C ARG A 8 9.40 -7.70 15.23
N ILE A 9 9.09 -8.95 14.90
CA ILE A 9 7.74 -9.43 14.66
C ILE A 9 7.51 -10.74 15.43
N SER A 10 6.24 -11.13 15.59
CA SER A 10 5.92 -12.44 16.14
C SER A 10 6.42 -13.56 15.24
N ARG A 11 6.68 -14.75 15.81
CA ARG A 11 7.06 -15.93 15.03
C ARG A 11 5.97 -16.31 14.01
N ASP A 12 4.71 -16.13 14.38
CA ASP A 12 3.56 -16.43 13.51
C ASP A 12 3.47 -15.46 12.33
N THR A 13 3.80 -14.19 12.55
CA THR A 13 3.88 -13.19 11.47
C THR A 13 5.01 -13.56 10.52
N HIS A 14 6.20 -13.89 11.06
CA HIS A 14 7.34 -14.31 10.25
C HIS A 14 6.97 -15.52 9.39
N ALA A 15 6.40 -16.58 9.99
CA ALA A 15 6.01 -17.79 9.26
C ALA A 15 4.99 -17.51 8.15
N ARG A 16 4.02 -16.63 8.39
CA ARG A 16 3.05 -16.21 7.37
C ARG A 16 3.71 -15.49 6.19
N VAL A 17 4.61 -14.54 6.46
CA VAL A 17 5.32 -13.80 5.42
C VAL A 17 6.26 -14.71 4.64
N THR A 18 7.01 -15.59 5.32
CA THR A 18 7.89 -16.57 4.66
C THR A 18 7.11 -17.49 3.73
N ARG A 19 5.95 -17.99 4.17
CA ARG A 19 5.11 -18.86 3.33
C ARG A 19 4.59 -18.10 2.11
N LEU A 20 4.08 -16.88 2.29
CA LEU A 20 3.59 -16.06 1.18
C LEU A 20 4.69 -15.77 0.16
N ALA A 21 5.90 -15.43 0.63
CA ALA A 21 7.04 -15.19 -0.24
C ALA A 21 7.39 -16.44 -1.07
N ALA A 22 7.42 -17.62 -0.43
CA ALA A 22 7.67 -18.89 -1.11
C ALA A 22 6.60 -19.24 -2.15
N GLU A 23 5.31 -19.06 -1.81
CA GLU A 23 4.18 -19.30 -2.74
C GLU A 23 4.23 -18.39 -3.97
N ARG A 24 4.79 -17.18 -3.83
CA ARG A 24 4.92 -16.21 -4.93
C ARG A 24 6.26 -16.28 -5.65
N HIS A 25 7.17 -17.16 -5.23
CA HIS A 25 8.55 -17.20 -5.72
C HIS A 25 9.29 -15.87 -5.56
N GLU A 26 9.05 -15.20 -4.42
CA GLU A 26 9.61 -13.90 -4.07
C GLU A 26 10.49 -14.02 -2.82
N THR A 27 11.38 -13.06 -2.63
CA THR A 27 12.05 -12.84 -1.33
C THR A 27 11.08 -12.23 -0.32
N ILE A 28 11.42 -12.33 0.97
CA ILE A 28 10.66 -11.66 2.04
C ILE A 28 10.65 -10.14 1.80
N ASP A 29 11.78 -9.55 1.39
CA ASP A 29 11.90 -8.11 1.14
C ASP A 29 11.00 -7.65 -0.01
N GLU A 30 10.93 -8.40 -1.11
CA GLU A 30 10.01 -8.11 -2.22
C GLU A 30 8.54 -8.22 -1.79
N THR A 31 8.22 -9.27 -1.02
CA THR A 31 6.87 -9.50 -0.50
C THR A 31 6.43 -8.35 0.40
N VAL A 32 7.29 -7.93 1.34
CA VAL A 32 7.04 -6.81 2.25
C VAL A 32 6.91 -5.50 1.47
N SER A 33 7.78 -5.26 0.48
CA SER A 33 7.72 -4.05 -0.35
C SER A 33 6.40 -3.95 -1.13
N LYS A 34 5.95 -5.06 -1.71
CA LYS A 34 4.64 -5.14 -2.40
C LYS A 34 3.48 -4.95 -1.44
N ALA A 35 3.55 -5.54 -0.25
CA ALA A 35 2.52 -5.36 0.78
C ALA A 35 2.40 -3.90 1.21
N ILE A 36 3.52 -3.22 1.47
CA ILE A 36 3.54 -1.78 1.81
C ILE A 36 2.95 -0.95 0.66
N ARG A 37 3.31 -1.26 -0.58
CA ARG A 37 2.75 -0.57 -1.76
C ARG A 37 1.23 -0.76 -1.83
N ALA A 38 0.75 -1.99 -1.66
CA ALA A 38 -0.68 -2.30 -1.70
C ALA A 38 -1.45 -1.55 -0.60
N LEU A 39 -0.92 -1.50 0.63
CA LEU A 39 -1.54 -0.77 1.74
C LEU A 39 -1.63 0.74 1.46
N ARG A 40 -0.60 1.34 0.84
CA ARG A 40 -0.64 2.74 0.42
C ARG A 40 -1.69 2.98 -0.67
N GLN A 41 -1.76 2.08 -1.65
CA GLN A 41 -2.74 2.17 -2.73
C GLN A 41 -4.17 2.02 -2.21
N ASP A 42 -4.40 1.12 -1.27
CA ASP A 42 -5.70 0.90 -0.62
C ASP A 42 -6.13 2.13 0.22
N ALA A 43 -5.21 2.78 0.92
CA ALA A 43 -5.48 4.05 1.59
C ALA A 43 -5.86 5.15 0.58
N MET A 44 -5.06 5.35 -0.47
CA MET A 44 -5.37 6.33 -1.52
C MET A 44 -6.70 6.04 -2.22
N ALA A 45 -7.03 4.77 -2.45
CA ALA A 45 -8.29 4.39 -3.08
C ALA A 45 -9.50 4.74 -2.20
N ARG A 46 -9.38 4.61 -0.87
CA ARG A 46 -10.44 5.07 0.06
C ARG A 46 -10.60 6.58 0.00
N ASP A 47 -9.51 7.32 0.00
CA ASP A 47 -9.55 8.78 -0.07
C ASP A 47 -10.21 9.25 -1.37
N LEU A 48 -9.81 8.68 -2.51
CA LEU A 48 -10.36 8.97 -3.83
C LEU A 48 -11.82 8.53 -4.01
N ALA A 49 -12.30 7.57 -3.23
CA ALA A 49 -13.70 7.13 -3.28
C ALA A 49 -14.63 8.04 -2.46
N THR A 50 -14.09 9.01 -1.74
CA THR A 50 -14.89 10.01 -1.02
C THR A 50 -15.61 10.88 -2.03
N GLU A 51 -16.92 11.10 -1.83
CA GLU A 51 -17.68 12.03 -2.65
C GLU A 51 -17.08 13.43 -2.53
N LEU A 52 -16.87 14.07 -3.68
CA LEU A 52 -16.43 15.45 -3.73
C LEU A 52 -17.49 16.34 -3.10
N THR A 53 -17.04 17.32 -2.32
CA THR A 53 -17.94 18.38 -1.83
C THR A 53 -18.40 19.26 -2.98
N GLU A 54 -19.53 19.94 -2.80
CA GLU A 54 -20.06 20.87 -3.82
C GLU A 54 -19.03 21.93 -4.24
N ASP A 55 -18.22 22.42 -3.29
CA ASP A 55 -17.15 23.38 -3.57
C ASP A 55 -16.01 22.78 -4.41
N GLU A 56 -15.64 21.53 -4.14
CA GLU A 56 -14.60 20.82 -4.91
C GLU A 56 -15.08 20.47 -6.32
N THR A 57 -16.35 20.07 -6.47
CA THR A 57 -16.97 19.87 -7.78
C THR A 57 -17.04 21.19 -8.55
N ALA A 58 -17.51 22.27 -7.91
CA ALA A 58 -17.56 23.59 -8.54
C ALA A 58 -16.17 24.10 -8.95
N TRP A 59 -15.12 23.81 -8.17
CA TRP A 59 -13.74 24.15 -8.52
C TRP A 59 -13.22 23.34 -9.72
N LEU A 60 -13.51 22.03 -9.79
CA LEU A 60 -13.13 21.19 -10.93
C LEU A 60 -13.88 21.58 -12.22
N ASP A 61 -15.15 21.95 -12.10
CA ASP A 61 -15.97 22.38 -13.23
C ASP A 61 -15.62 23.81 -13.71
N ALA A 62 -14.95 24.61 -12.87
CA ALA A 62 -14.58 25.99 -13.19
C ALA A 62 -13.47 26.14 -14.24
N ASP A 63 -12.68 25.09 -14.51
CA ASP A 63 -11.61 25.09 -15.54
C ASP A 63 -12.03 24.32 -16.82
N ALA A 64 -13.27 23.83 -16.88
CA ALA A 64 -13.82 23.09 -18.02
C ALA A 64 -14.68 23.96 -18.96
N GLY A 65 -14.59 25.29 -18.83
CA GLY A 65 -15.35 26.29 -19.60
C GLY A 65 -14.52 27.10 -20.59
#